data_AF-A0A4R5GYJ4-F1
#
_entry.id   AF-A0A4R5GYJ4-F1
#
_cell.length_a   1.000
_cell.length_b   1.000
_cell.length_c   1.000
_cell.angle_alpha   90.00
_cell.angle_beta   90.00
_cell.angle_gamma   90.00
#
_symmetry.space_group_name_H-M   'P 1'
#
loop_
_entity.id
_entity.type
_entity.pdbx_description
1 polymer ?
#
loop_
_entity_poly.entity_id
_entity_poly.type
_entity_poly.pdbx_seq_one_letter_code
_entity_poly.pdbx_strand_id
1 'polypeptide(L)'
;MKTIKYTLLIFCVLSLNALSQQNEEQSWNVEVIEVLGATPIGVMRKELRAKRFAVMDFFNANIEVDDLKFECRRESQFRSRIKKDVCQNVYDIRIQQERFIEALLLGREPALATNLSQTKTPESERFDKEKIAVFNKMLVENEEFLQIYTDFKTAQAKFEKARQMKFGESNNSEEESN
;
A
#
# COMPACT_ATOMS: atom_id res chain seq x y z
N MET A 1 -2.75 -17.13 85.76
CA MET A 1 -3.91 -17.19 84.84
C MET A 1 -3.45 -17.91 83.58
N LYS A 2 -3.90 -19.17 83.39
CA LYS A 2 -4.87 -19.60 82.35
C LYS A 2 -4.31 -19.38 80.93
N THR A 3 -4.05 -20.37 80.07
CA THR A 3 -4.37 -21.81 80.03
C THR A 3 -3.47 -22.50 79.01
N ILE A 4 -3.04 -23.73 79.36
CA ILE A 4 -2.52 -24.79 78.48
C ILE A 4 -3.63 -25.30 77.54
N LYS A 5 -3.27 -26.00 76.44
CA LYS A 5 -3.91 -27.20 75.80
C LYS A 5 -3.71 -27.16 74.25
N TYR A 6 -3.37 -28.18 73.48
CA TYR A 6 -2.98 -29.59 73.67
C TYR A 6 -2.24 -30.09 72.39
N THR A 7 -1.31 -31.00 72.62
CA THR A 7 -0.75 -32.09 71.80
C THR A 7 -1.67 -32.83 70.82
N LEU A 8 -1.10 -33.30 69.69
CA LEU A 8 -1.18 -34.69 69.14
C LEU A 8 -0.19 -34.80 67.96
N LEU A 9 1.02 -35.40 68.11
CA LEU A 9 1.35 -36.84 67.99
C LEU A 9 0.80 -37.51 66.73
N ILE A 10 1.68 -37.96 65.81
CA ILE A 10 1.88 -39.37 65.44
C ILE A 10 3.08 -39.49 64.48
N PHE A 11 4.06 -40.26 64.94
CA PHE A 11 5.15 -40.86 64.18
C PHE A 11 4.62 -42.13 63.51
N CYS A 12 4.79 -42.31 62.19
CA CYS A 12 4.66 -43.62 61.52
C CYS A 12 5.56 -43.61 60.28
N VAL A 13 6.81 -44.05 60.44
CA VAL A 13 7.33 -45.36 59.99
C VAL A 13 7.34 -45.51 58.46
N LEU A 14 8.59 -45.58 57.97
CA LEU A 14 9.03 -46.11 56.69
C LEU A 14 8.12 -47.21 56.12
N SER A 15 7.71 -47.03 54.88
CA SER A 15 7.54 -48.13 53.93
C SER A 15 8.13 -47.70 52.58
N LEU A 16 9.32 -48.23 52.29
CA LEU A 16 9.84 -48.37 50.94
C LEU A 16 8.81 -49.17 50.14
N ASN A 17 8.13 -48.53 49.20
CA ASN A 17 7.56 -49.20 48.05
C ASN A 17 8.19 -48.56 46.83
N ALA A 18 9.20 -49.24 46.28
CA ALA A 18 9.66 -48.99 44.93
C ALA A 18 8.48 -49.29 43.99
N LEU A 19 7.76 -48.26 43.59
CA LEU A 19 6.80 -48.33 42.50
C LEU A 19 7.48 -47.71 41.28
N SER A 20 7.94 -48.59 40.39
CA SER A 20 8.38 -48.23 39.05
C SER A 20 7.19 -47.64 38.29
N GLN A 21 7.04 -46.32 38.35
CA GLN A 21 6.18 -45.60 37.41
C GLN A 21 6.90 -45.60 36.06
N GLN A 22 6.49 -46.52 35.19
CA GLN A 22 6.66 -46.33 33.76
C GLN A 22 5.95 -45.00 33.43
N ASN A 23 6.74 -43.96 33.16
CA ASN A 23 6.25 -42.80 32.42
C ASN A 23 5.87 -43.33 31.03
N GLU A 24 4.59 -43.65 30.83
CA GLU A 24 4.02 -43.60 29.50
C GLU A 24 4.16 -42.16 29.02
N GLU A 25 5.13 -41.92 28.15
CA GLU A 25 5.13 -40.76 27.27
C GLU A 25 3.82 -40.79 26.48
N GLN A 26 2.81 -40.08 26.98
CA GLN A 26 1.71 -39.61 26.15
C GLN A 26 2.32 -38.65 25.12
N SER A 27 2.74 -39.21 23.98
CA SER A 27 3.13 -38.44 22.83
C SER A 27 1.87 -37.70 22.35
N TRP A 28 1.73 -36.45 22.78
CA TRP A 28 0.80 -35.55 22.14
C TRP A 28 1.25 -35.45 20.70
N ASN A 29 0.55 -36.15 19.81
CA ASN A 29 0.74 -36.08 18.38
C ASN A 29 0.20 -34.71 17.95
N VAL A 30 1.00 -33.67 18.20
CA VAL A 30 0.70 -32.30 17.81
C VAL A 30 0.92 -32.27 16.31
N GLU A 31 -0.17 -32.35 15.57
CA GLU A 31 -0.18 -32.12 14.13
C GLU A 31 0.22 -30.66 13.90
N VAL A 32 1.47 -30.43 13.52
CA VAL A 32 1.97 -29.10 13.15
C VAL A 32 1.39 -28.79 11.77
N ILE A 33 0.25 -28.11 11.76
CA ILE A 33 -0.32 -27.54 10.55
C ILE A 33 0.53 -26.31 10.18
N GLU A 34 1.53 -26.50 9.32
CA GLU A 34 2.20 -25.37 8.66
C GLU A 34 1.21 -24.69 7.72
N VAL A 35 0.58 -23.63 8.21
CA VAL A 35 -0.16 -22.71 7.35
C VAL A 35 0.87 -21.91 6.56
N LEU A 36 1.27 -22.42 5.39
CA LEU A 36 1.97 -21.66 4.36
C LEU A 36 1.01 -20.61 3.79
N GLY A 37 0.75 -19.57 4.57
CA GLY A 37 -0.16 -18.48 4.19
C GLY A 37 0.46 -17.66 3.07
N ALA A 38 -0.04 -17.83 1.84
CA ALA A 38 0.29 -16.91 0.76
C ALA A 38 -0.16 -15.49 1.15
N THR A 39 0.75 -14.50 1.04
CA THR A 39 0.43 -13.10 1.34
C THR A 39 -0.82 -12.67 0.56
N PRO A 40 -1.88 -12.18 1.22
CA PRO A 40 -3.10 -11.80 0.52
C PRO A 40 -2.82 -10.69 -0.51
N ILE A 41 -3.41 -10.79 -1.70
CA ILE A 41 -3.26 -9.79 -2.76
C ILE A 41 -3.59 -8.35 -2.32
N GLY A 42 -4.51 -8.21 -1.35
CA GLY A 42 -4.86 -6.90 -0.78
C GLY A 42 -3.71 -6.26 -0.01
N VAL A 43 -2.85 -7.06 0.62
CA VAL A 43 -1.63 -6.58 1.29
C VAL A 43 -0.62 -6.09 0.25
N MET A 44 -0.40 -6.87 -0.82
CA MET A 44 0.50 -6.47 -1.91
C MET A 44 0.02 -5.18 -2.60
N ARG A 45 -1.30 -5.01 -2.79
CA ARG A 45 -1.87 -3.76 -3.32
C ARG A 45 -1.56 -2.56 -2.43
N LYS A 46 -1.65 -2.72 -1.10
CA LYS A 46 -1.32 -1.66 -0.14
C LYS A 46 0.16 -1.33 -0.17
N GLU A 47 1.03 -2.34 -0.26
CA GLU A 47 2.48 -2.17 -0.38
C GLU A 47 2.85 -1.44 -1.66
N LEU A 48 2.34 -1.90 -2.82
CA LEU A 48 2.52 -1.24 -4.11
C LEU A 48 2.11 0.24 -4.05
N ARG A 49 0.94 0.51 -3.47
CA ARG A 49 0.45 1.88 -3.29
C ARG A 49 1.42 2.70 -2.43
N ALA A 50 1.85 2.19 -1.29
CA ALA A 50 2.78 2.90 -0.41
C ALA A 50 4.11 3.22 -1.12
N LYS A 51 4.66 2.27 -1.87
CA LYS A 51 5.89 2.48 -2.65
C LYS A 51 5.70 3.47 -3.81
N ARG A 52 4.53 3.45 -4.47
CA ARG A 52 4.18 4.46 -5.49
C ARG A 52 4.21 5.88 -4.91
N PHE A 53 3.59 6.08 -3.74
CA PHE A 53 3.59 7.38 -3.07
C PHE A 53 5.00 7.79 -2.61
N ALA A 54 5.81 6.86 -2.09
CA ALA A 54 7.20 7.16 -1.73
C ALA A 54 8.02 7.70 -2.92
N VAL A 55 7.84 7.15 -4.13
CA VAL A 55 8.46 7.69 -5.35
C VAL A 55 8.01 9.13 -5.60
N MET A 56 6.71 9.40 -5.54
CA MET A 56 6.14 10.72 -5.80
C MET A 56 6.56 11.74 -4.76
N ASP A 57 6.54 11.38 -3.48
CA ASP A 57 6.90 12.24 -2.37
C ASP A 57 8.38 12.62 -2.43
N PHE A 58 9.25 11.63 -2.71
CA PHE A 58 10.68 11.90 -2.90
C PHE A 58 10.92 12.82 -4.09
N PHE A 59 10.30 12.54 -5.24
CA PHE A 59 10.42 13.38 -6.42
C PHE A 59 9.96 14.82 -6.13
N ASN A 60 8.80 14.99 -5.51
CA ASN A 60 8.24 16.30 -5.17
C ASN A 60 9.11 17.09 -4.18
N ALA A 61 9.74 16.41 -3.22
CA ALA A 61 10.63 17.04 -2.25
C ALA A 61 11.94 17.54 -2.87
N ASN A 62 12.35 16.98 -4.01
CA ASN A 62 13.63 17.25 -4.65
C ASN A 62 13.51 18.09 -5.94
N ILE A 63 12.31 18.61 -6.25
CA ILE A 63 12.07 19.46 -7.41
C ILE A 63 11.57 20.84 -6.99
N GLU A 64 12.22 21.87 -7.52
CA GLU A 64 11.87 23.28 -7.25
C GLU A 64 10.69 23.75 -8.11
N VAL A 65 10.55 23.23 -9.33
CA VAL A 65 9.49 23.64 -10.27
C VAL A 65 8.16 23.01 -9.85
N ASP A 66 7.29 23.80 -9.23
CA ASP A 66 6.00 23.33 -8.69
C ASP A 66 5.11 22.66 -9.75
N ASP A 67 5.08 23.20 -10.96
CA ASP A 67 4.28 22.66 -12.07
C ASP A 67 4.68 21.24 -12.49
N LEU A 68 5.94 20.85 -12.21
CA LEU A 68 6.44 19.50 -12.42
C LEU A 68 6.14 18.57 -11.24
N LYS A 69 5.53 19.00 -10.14
CA LYS A 69 5.23 18.09 -9.02
C LYS A 69 4.05 17.16 -9.35
N PHE A 70 3.97 16.05 -8.65
CA PHE A 70 2.79 15.19 -8.62
C PHE A 70 1.81 15.68 -7.56
N GLU A 71 0.53 15.71 -7.90
CA GLU A 71 -0.53 15.88 -6.91
C GLU A 71 -1.56 14.77 -7.11
N CYS A 72 -1.91 14.11 -6.00
CA CYS A 72 -2.85 13.00 -5.99
C CYS A 72 -4.13 13.39 -5.27
N ARG A 73 -5.27 13.20 -5.94
CA ARG A 73 -6.59 13.50 -5.41
C ARG A 73 -7.42 12.23 -5.34
N ARG A 74 -8.28 12.14 -4.33
CA ARG A 74 -9.20 11.01 -4.19
C ARG A 74 -10.51 11.33 -4.91
N GLU A 75 -10.69 10.74 -6.08
CA GLU A 75 -11.84 10.97 -6.96
C GLU A 75 -12.82 9.79 -6.92
N SER A 76 -14.11 10.06 -7.07
CA SER A 76 -15.12 9.00 -7.27
C SER A 76 -15.60 9.02 -8.71
N GLN A 77 -15.75 7.86 -9.31
CA GLN A 77 -16.44 7.77 -10.61
C GLN A 77 -17.91 8.17 -10.46
N PHE A 78 -18.50 8.73 -11.50
CA PHE A 78 -19.91 9.12 -11.51
C PHE A 78 -20.79 7.93 -11.11
N ARG A 79 -21.68 8.12 -10.12
CA ARG A 79 -22.54 7.08 -9.51
C ARG A 79 -21.79 5.93 -8.82
N SER A 80 -20.49 6.05 -8.55
CA SER A 80 -19.73 5.05 -7.80
C SER A 80 -19.49 5.50 -6.36
N ARG A 81 -19.67 4.58 -5.41
CA ARG A 81 -19.20 4.77 -4.02
C ARG A 81 -17.71 4.48 -3.86
N ILE A 82 -17.09 3.91 -4.89
CA ILE A 82 -15.68 3.55 -4.88
C ILE A 82 -14.87 4.80 -5.23
N LYS A 83 -13.96 5.14 -4.32
CA LYS A 83 -13.00 6.24 -4.51
C LYS A 83 -11.65 5.67 -4.96
N LYS A 84 -11.03 6.32 -5.94
CA LYS A 84 -9.70 5.99 -6.45
C LYS A 84 -8.77 7.19 -6.23
N ASP A 85 -7.48 6.94 -6.13
CA ASP A 85 -6.50 8.02 -6.09
C ASP A 85 -6.00 8.26 -7.52
N VAL A 86 -6.22 9.47 -8.02
CA VAL A 86 -5.79 9.92 -9.34
C VAL A 86 -4.63 10.88 -9.12
N CYS A 87 -3.48 10.58 -9.71
CA CYS A 87 -2.27 11.38 -9.57
C CYS A 87 -1.94 12.03 -10.91
N GLN A 88 -1.81 13.36 -10.91
CA GLN A 88 -1.55 14.15 -12.11
C GLN A 88 -0.41 15.15 -11.85
N ASN A 89 0.02 15.84 -12.91
CA ASN A 89 0.91 16.98 -12.75
C ASN A 89 0.14 18.14 -12.10
N VAL A 90 0.81 18.90 -11.24
CA VAL A 90 0.25 20.13 -10.66
C VAL A 90 -0.15 21.11 -11.76
N TYR A 91 0.65 21.21 -12.83
CA TYR A 91 0.31 22.02 -14.00
C TYR A 91 -1.07 21.67 -14.58
N ASP A 92 -1.33 20.38 -14.82
CA ASP A 92 -2.58 19.92 -15.43
C ASP A 92 -3.77 20.22 -14.52
N ILE A 93 -3.60 20.04 -13.22
CA ILE A 93 -4.62 20.35 -12.22
C ILE A 93 -4.98 21.84 -12.26
N ARG A 94 -3.96 22.71 -12.26
CA ARG A 94 -4.15 24.17 -12.31
C ARG A 94 -4.87 24.56 -13.61
N ILE A 95 -4.37 24.13 -14.76
CA ILE A 95 -4.94 24.51 -16.06
C ILE A 95 -6.36 23.96 -16.25
N GLN A 96 -6.65 22.75 -15.75
CA GLN A 96 -8.02 22.23 -15.75
C GLN A 96 -8.94 23.15 -14.93
N GLN A 97 -8.52 23.59 -13.74
CA GLN A 97 -9.32 24.48 -12.90
C GLN A 97 -9.53 25.86 -13.56
N GLU A 98 -8.46 26.47 -14.10
CA GLU A 98 -8.53 27.76 -14.78
C GLU A 98 -9.48 27.72 -15.97
N ARG A 99 -9.36 26.69 -16.83
CA ARG A 99 -10.23 26.53 -18.00
C ARG A 99 -11.67 26.20 -17.65
N PHE A 100 -11.88 25.45 -16.57
CA PHE A 100 -13.23 25.20 -16.06
C PHE A 100 -13.89 26.52 -15.62
N ILE A 101 -13.18 27.33 -14.84
CA ILE A 101 -13.67 28.65 -14.38
C ILE A 101 -13.91 29.58 -15.58
N GLU A 102 -12.97 29.65 -16.52
CA GLU A 102 -13.11 30.45 -17.73
C GLU A 102 -14.35 30.05 -18.54
N ALA A 103 -14.56 28.74 -18.74
CA ALA A 103 -15.73 28.25 -19.45
C ALA A 103 -17.04 28.63 -18.75
N LEU A 104 -17.08 28.57 -17.41
CA LEU A 104 -18.26 29.02 -16.64
C LEU A 104 -18.48 30.53 -16.77
N LEU A 105 -17.41 31.35 -16.71
CA LEU A 105 -17.49 32.81 -16.89
C LEU A 105 -17.98 33.19 -18.29
N LEU A 106 -17.69 32.36 -19.30
CA LEU A 106 -18.20 32.50 -20.67
C LEU A 106 -19.64 31.96 -20.84
N GLY A 107 -20.31 31.56 -19.76
CA GLY A 107 -21.70 31.08 -19.79
C GLY A 107 -21.86 29.66 -20.35
N ARG A 108 -20.81 28.83 -20.34
CA ARG A 108 -20.91 27.43 -20.76
C ARG A 108 -21.58 26.58 -19.68
N GLU A 109 -22.40 25.62 -20.11
CA GLU A 109 -22.99 24.61 -19.22
C GLU A 109 -21.90 23.80 -18.48
N PRO A 110 -22.10 23.42 -17.20
CA PRO A 110 -21.09 22.74 -16.40
C PRO A 110 -20.52 21.46 -17.02
N ALA A 111 -21.36 20.69 -17.73
CA ALA A 111 -20.91 19.48 -18.43
C ALA A 111 -19.93 19.80 -19.57
N LEU A 112 -20.19 20.86 -20.33
CA LEU A 112 -19.30 21.30 -21.41
C LEU A 112 -18.01 21.92 -20.85
N ALA A 113 -18.11 22.71 -19.78
CA ALA A 113 -16.95 23.26 -19.06
C ALA A 113 -16.01 22.14 -18.57
N THR A 114 -16.60 21.05 -18.02
CA THR A 114 -15.85 19.87 -17.59
C THR A 114 -15.09 19.23 -18.77
N ASN A 115 -15.77 18.95 -19.89
CA ASN A 115 -15.13 18.34 -21.06
C ASN A 115 -14.00 19.20 -21.64
N LEU A 116 -14.21 20.52 -21.70
CA LEU A 116 -13.20 21.47 -22.19
C LEU A 116 -11.98 21.50 -21.28
N SER A 117 -12.20 21.55 -19.95
CA SER A 117 -11.11 21.58 -18.97
C SER A 117 -10.18 20.37 -19.07
N GLN A 118 -10.73 19.19 -19.35
CA GLN A 118 -10.01 17.92 -19.42
C GLN A 118 -9.23 17.70 -20.73
N THR A 119 -9.38 18.58 -21.71
CA THR A 119 -8.68 18.44 -22.99
C THR A 119 -7.20 18.79 -22.83
N LYS A 120 -6.27 17.88 -23.15
CA LYS A 120 -4.83 18.18 -23.10
C LYS A 120 -4.46 19.30 -24.07
N THR A 121 -3.55 20.19 -23.63
CA THR A 121 -3.00 21.28 -24.44
C THR A 121 -1.57 20.93 -24.87
N PRO A 122 -1.02 21.56 -25.93
CA PRO A 122 0.39 21.40 -26.29
C PRO A 122 1.36 21.75 -25.15
N GLU A 123 0.95 22.65 -24.26
CA GLU A 123 1.72 23.03 -23.09
C GLU A 123 1.70 21.95 -22.00
N SER A 124 0.56 21.30 -21.78
CA SER A 124 0.46 20.12 -20.90
C SER A 124 1.40 19.00 -21.39
N GLU A 125 1.43 18.74 -22.69
CA GLU A 125 2.36 17.75 -23.27
C GLU A 125 3.84 18.15 -23.11
N ARG A 126 4.14 19.47 -23.13
CA ARG A 126 5.49 19.96 -22.87
C ARG A 126 5.91 19.66 -21.43
N PHE A 127 5.05 19.97 -20.45
CA PHE A 127 5.32 19.70 -19.03
C PHE A 127 5.41 18.19 -18.73
N ASP A 128 4.60 17.36 -19.39
CA ASP A 128 4.73 15.89 -19.32
C ASP A 128 6.14 15.42 -19.74
N LYS A 129 6.62 15.90 -20.90
CA LYS A 129 7.95 15.55 -21.41
C LYS A 129 9.06 16.04 -20.49
N GLU A 130 8.94 17.26 -19.97
CA GLU A 130 9.91 17.84 -19.05
C GLU A 130 9.97 17.06 -17.73
N LYS A 131 8.80 16.73 -17.15
CA LYS A 131 8.72 15.88 -15.95
C LYS A 131 9.43 14.54 -16.19
N ILE A 132 9.15 13.87 -17.31
CA ILE A 132 9.79 12.59 -17.63
C ILE A 132 11.31 12.75 -17.75
N ALA A 133 11.78 13.81 -18.41
CA ALA A 133 13.21 14.07 -18.55
C ALA A 133 13.89 14.27 -17.18
N VAL A 134 13.28 15.08 -16.32
CA VAL A 134 13.76 15.35 -14.96
C VAL A 134 13.72 14.09 -14.09
N PHE A 135 12.65 13.30 -14.19
CA PHE A 135 12.51 12.02 -13.49
C PHE A 135 13.60 11.03 -13.89
N ASN A 136 13.84 10.87 -15.19
CA ASN A 136 14.88 9.98 -15.70
C ASN A 136 16.28 10.45 -15.31
N LYS A 137 16.52 11.77 -15.33
CA LYS A 137 17.77 12.34 -14.85
C LYS A 137 17.99 12.01 -13.36
N MET A 138 16.96 12.19 -12.53
CA MET A 138 17.03 11.86 -11.10
C MET A 138 17.29 10.37 -10.86
N LEU A 139 16.74 9.46 -11.67
CA LEU A 139 17.03 8.03 -11.57
C LEU A 139 18.50 7.68 -11.83
N VAL A 140 19.20 8.47 -12.65
CA VAL A 140 20.61 8.25 -12.98
C VAL A 140 21.52 8.91 -11.94
N GLU A 141 21.16 10.10 -11.48
CA GLU A 141 22.02 10.95 -10.65
C GLU A 141 21.82 10.76 -9.14
N ASN A 142 20.67 10.23 -8.72
CA ASN A 142 20.33 10.06 -7.30
C ASN A 142 20.13 8.58 -6.96
N GLU A 143 21.11 7.99 -6.25
CA GLU A 143 21.10 6.58 -5.85
C GLU A 143 19.94 6.24 -4.90
N GLU A 144 19.57 7.16 -4.00
CA GLU A 144 18.43 6.97 -3.10
C GLU A 144 17.12 6.89 -3.89
N PHE A 145 16.94 7.78 -4.87
CA PHE A 145 15.77 7.76 -5.74
C PHE A 145 15.70 6.49 -6.59
N LEU A 146 16.83 6.05 -7.13
CA LEU A 146 16.93 4.79 -7.85
C LEU A 146 16.50 3.61 -6.97
N GLN A 147 16.92 3.57 -5.70
CA GLN A 147 16.51 2.53 -4.77
C GLN A 147 15.00 2.56 -4.49
N ILE A 148 14.44 3.74 -4.21
CA ILE A 148 13.00 3.93 -3.97
C ILE A 148 12.19 3.48 -5.19
N TYR A 149 12.64 3.84 -6.40
CA TYR A 149 12.01 3.42 -7.64
C TYR A 149 12.12 1.90 -7.87
N THR A 150 13.28 1.31 -7.59
CA THR A 150 13.50 -0.14 -7.68
C THR A 150 12.58 -0.92 -6.74
N ASP A 151 12.42 -0.44 -5.52
CA ASP A 151 11.47 -1.01 -4.54
C ASP A 151 10.04 -0.98 -5.07
N PHE A 152 9.63 0.16 -5.66
CA PHE A 152 8.32 0.31 -6.30
C PHE A 152 8.12 -0.69 -7.44
N LYS A 153 9.10 -0.82 -8.36
CA LYS A 153 9.04 -1.80 -9.46
C LYS A 153 8.99 -3.25 -8.96
N THR A 154 9.69 -3.55 -7.88
CA THR A 154 9.65 -4.87 -7.24
C THR A 154 8.27 -5.17 -6.65
N ALA A 155 7.67 -4.21 -5.93
CA ALA A 155 6.31 -4.35 -5.40
C ALA A 155 5.28 -4.48 -6.52
N GLN A 156 5.47 -3.76 -7.63
CA GLN A 156 4.62 -3.84 -8.82
C GLN A 156 4.65 -5.25 -9.42
N ALA A 157 5.84 -5.79 -9.68
CA ALA A 157 6.00 -7.12 -10.25
C ALA A 157 5.39 -8.21 -9.33
N LYS A 158 5.57 -8.10 -8.01
CA LYS A 158 4.93 -9.01 -7.04
C LYS A 158 3.41 -8.96 -7.11
N PHE A 159 2.84 -7.76 -7.14
CA PHE A 159 1.39 -7.57 -7.24
C PHE A 159 0.83 -8.11 -8.56
N GLU A 160 1.48 -7.80 -9.69
CA GLU A 160 1.07 -8.25 -11.02
C GLU A 160 1.10 -9.78 -11.12
N LYS A 161 2.16 -10.42 -10.62
CA LYS A 161 2.26 -11.88 -10.54
C LYS A 161 1.13 -12.49 -9.69
N ALA A 162 0.85 -11.93 -8.51
CA ALA A 162 -0.24 -12.40 -7.66
C ALA A 162 -1.63 -12.16 -8.28
N ARG A 163 -1.79 -11.05 -9.02
CA ARG A 163 -3.01 -10.74 -9.79
C ARG A 163 -3.23 -11.77 -10.90
N GLN A 164 -2.20 -12.06 -11.69
CA GLN A 164 -2.25 -13.08 -12.74
C GLN A 164 -2.57 -14.47 -12.18
N MET A 165 -1.95 -14.87 -11.07
CA MET A 165 -2.25 -16.15 -10.41
C MET A 165 -3.70 -16.24 -9.92
N LYS A 166 -4.26 -15.14 -9.43
CA LYS A 166 -5.62 -15.12 -8.85
C LYS A 166 -6.73 -14.94 -9.87
N PHE A 167 -6.49 -14.19 -10.94
CA PHE A 167 -7.53 -13.74 -11.88
C PHE A 167 -7.24 -14.09 -13.35
N GLY A 168 -6.09 -14.71 -13.65
CA GLY A 168 -5.63 -14.98 -15.01
C GLY A 168 -4.95 -13.79 -15.69
N GLU A 169 -4.49 -13.99 -16.92
CA GLU A 169 -4.03 -12.91 -17.78
C GLU A 169 -5.23 -12.08 -18.23
N SER A 170 -5.23 -10.80 -17.87
CA SER A 170 -6.12 -9.81 -18.49
C SER A 170 -5.44 -9.28 -19.74
N ASN A 171 -6.08 -9.41 -20.90
CA ASN A 171 -5.67 -8.75 -22.15
C ASN A 171 -5.79 -7.21 -22.08
N ASN A 172 -6.27 -6.65 -20.96
CA ASN A 172 -6.37 -5.22 -20.76
C ASN A 172 -5.27 -4.78 -19.78
N SER A 173 -4.10 -4.45 -20.33
CA SER A 173 -3.02 -3.73 -19.64
C SER A 173 -3.34 -2.23 -19.42
N GLU A 174 -4.54 -1.76 -19.75
CA GLU A 174 -4.91 -0.34 -19.75
C GLU A 174 -5.77 0.13 -18.56
N GLU A 175 -6.25 -0.75 -17.66
CA GLU A 175 -7.21 -0.34 -16.61
C GLU A 175 -6.63 0.07 -15.25
N GLU A 176 -5.30 0.01 -15.03
CA GLU A 176 -4.69 0.41 -13.75
C GLU A 176 -3.64 1.54 -13.88
N SER A 177 -3.50 2.14 -15.06
CA SER A 177 -2.64 3.31 -15.33
C SER A 177 -3.44 4.59 -15.63
N ASN A 178 -4.55 4.81 -14.91
CA ASN A 178 -5.29 6.09 -14.86
C ASN A 178 -5.60 6.45 -13.41
#